data_AF-A0A1Y3YPF2-F1
#
_entry.id   AF-A0A1Y3YPF2-F1
#
_cell.length_a   1.000
_cell.length_b   1.000
_cell.length_c   1.000
_cell.angle_alpha   90.00
_cell.angle_beta   90.00
_cell.angle_gamma   90.00
#
_symmetry.space_group_name_H-M   'P 1'
#
loop_
_entity.id
_entity.type
_entity.pdbx_description
1 polymer ?
#
loop_
_entity_poly.entity_id
_entity_poly.type
_entity_poly.pdbx_seq_one_letter_code
_entity_poly.pdbx_strand_id
1 'polypeptide(L)'
;MMATKSANVTARVQPEIKRQAEAVLDRIGLPVSVLIDTLYRQIIMTGGVPYSLTVPKLPTRDSLTDEQFNAMMEKGYNQAKSGEGLSVDEAFAKIREGI
;
A
#
# COMPACT_ATOMS: atom_id res chain seq x y z
N MET A 1 21.94 -26.42 -6.09
CA MET A 1 22.90 -25.78 -5.18
C MET A 1 22.15 -24.73 -4.38
N MET A 2 22.02 -24.89 -3.06
CA MET A 2 21.46 -23.83 -2.22
C MET A 2 22.44 -22.66 -2.22
N ALA A 3 22.02 -21.49 -2.72
CA ALA A 3 22.81 -20.28 -2.64
C ALA A 3 22.96 -19.89 -1.17
N THR A 4 24.11 -20.20 -0.59
CA THR A 4 24.48 -19.78 0.76
C THR A 4 24.58 -18.26 0.76
N LYS A 5 23.57 -17.59 1.31
CA LYS A 5 23.60 -16.15 1.57
C LYS A 5 24.83 -15.85 2.43
N SER A 6 25.80 -15.10 1.90
CA SER A 6 27.13 -14.91 2.50
C SER A 6 27.32 -13.57 3.22
N ALA A 7 26.32 -12.68 3.18
CA ALA A 7 26.37 -11.35 3.77
C ALA A 7 25.27 -11.15 4.82
N ASN A 8 25.63 -10.48 5.92
CA ASN A 8 24.71 -10.15 7.00
C ASN A 8 24.18 -8.72 6.82
N VAL A 9 22.87 -8.54 7.03
CA VAL A 9 22.21 -7.22 7.05
C VAL A 9 21.77 -6.95 8.48
N THR A 10 22.26 -5.87 9.09
CA THR A 10 21.89 -5.45 10.44
C THR A 10 21.29 -4.05 10.38
N ALA A 11 20.10 -3.87 10.94
CA ALA A 11 19.40 -2.59 11.00
C ALA A 11 18.76 -2.38 12.37
N ARG A 12 18.73 -1.13 12.85
CA ARG A 12 18.01 -0.76 14.08
C ARG A 12 16.57 -0.42 13.74
N VAL A 13 15.63 -1.06 14.41
CA VAL A 13 14.18 -0.86 14.22
C VAL A 13 13.52 -0.83 15.60
N GLN A 14 12.43 -0.07 15.74
CA GLN A 14 11.64 -0.09 16.97
C GLN A 14 11.00 -1.48 17.17
N PRO A 15 11.03 -2.05 18.40
CA PRO A 15 10.57 -3.42 18.64
C PRO A 15 9.12 -3.68 18.21
N GLU A 16 8.23 -2.71 18.47
CA GLU A 16 6.81 -2.87 18.12
C GLU A 16 6.58 -2.82 16.60
N ILE A 17 7.27 -1.93 15.90
CA ILE A 17 7.23 -1.87 14.42
C ILE A 17 7.75 -3.16 13.80
N LYS A 18 8.85 -3.71 14.35
CA LYS A 18 9.40 -4.99 13.91
C LYS A 18 8.37 -6.11 14.06
N ARG A 19 7.76 -6.23 15.24
CA ARG A 19 6.76 -7.27 15.55
C ARG A 19 5.55 -7.19 14.61
N GLN A 20 5.04 -5.98 14.36
CA GLN A 20 3.90 -5.78 13.46
C GLN A 20 4.25 -6.15 12.01
N ALA A 21 5.42 -5.72 11.52
CA ALA A 21 5.87 -6.06 10.18
C ALA A 21 6.07 -7.57 10.00
N GLU A 22 6.72 -8.25 10.96
CA GLU A 22 6.92 -9.71 10.92
C GLU A 22 5.58 -10.46 10.94
N ALA A 23 4.60 -10.02 11.74
CA ALA A 23 3.27 -10.62 11.75
C ALA A 23 2.53 -10.50 10.40
N VAL A 24 2.72 -9.39 9.67
CA VAL A 24 2.16 -9.22 8.33
C VAL A 24 2.85 -10.15 7.33
N LEU A 25 4.19 -10.22 7.39
CA LEU A 25 5.00 -11.07 6.52
C LEU A 25 4.71 -12.56 6.72
N ASP A 26 4.47 -12.98 7.96
CA ASP A 26 4.09 -14.37 8.27
C ASP A 26 2.73 -14.74 7.68
N ARG A 27 1.75 -13.82 7.71
CA ARG A 27 0.41 -14.06 7.13
C ARG A 27 0.45 -14.27 5.62
N ILE A 28 1.37 -13.60 4.92
CA ILE A 28 1.57 -13.78 3.48
C ILE A 28 2.59 -14.88 3.14
N GLY A 29 3.17 -15.54 4.14
CA GLY A 29 4.13 -16.63 3.97
C GLY A 29 5.49 -16.17 3.42
N LEU A 30 5.87 -14.91 3.64
CA LEU A 30 7.11 -14.33 3.10
C LEU A 30 8.15 -14.11 4.21
N PRO A 31 9.25 -14.89 4.25
CA PRO A 31 10.30 -14.67 5.24
C PRO A 31 10.99 -13.32 5.06
N VAL A 32 11.34 -12.65 6.16
CA VAL A 32 12.04 -11.35 6.17
C VAL A 32 13.30 -11.36 5.30
N SER A 33 14.08 -12.44 5.36
CA SER A 33 15.33 -12.56 4.58
C SER A 33 15.08 -12.65 3.07
N VAL A 34 13.90 -13.12 2.64
CA VAL A 34 13.50 -13.16 1.23
C VAL A 34 13.04 -11.77 0.81
N LEU A 35 12.23 -11.09 1.63
CA LEU A 35 11.84 -9.70 1.37
C LEU A 35 13.07 -8.81 1.15
N ILE A 36 14.05 -8.85 2.05
CA ILE A 36 15.28 -8.05 1.94
C ILE A 36 16.04 -8.37 0.64
N ASP A 37 16.15 -9.65 0.26
CA ASP A 37 16.81 -10.06 -0.99
C ASP A 37 16.07 -9.52 -2.23
N THR A 38 14.73 -9.61 -2.23
CA THR A 38 13.91 -9.08 -3.34
C THR A 38 14.00 -7.56 -3.46
N LEU A 39 14.08 -6.83 -2.35
CA LEU A 39 14.28 -5.37 -2.36
C LEU A 39 15.63 -4.99 -2.98
N TYR A 40 16.72 -5.68 -2.65
CA TYR A 40 18.01 -5.45 -3.30
C TYR A 40 17.96 -5.68 -4.81
N ARG A 41 17.32 -6.78 -5.24
CA ARG A 41 17.14 -7.07 -6.67
C ARG A 41 16.34 -6.00 -7.38
N GLN A 42 15.27 -5.51 -6.74
CA GLN A 42 14.46 -4.45 -7.30
C GLN A 42 15.25 -3.15 -7.44
N ILE A 43 16.04 -2.77 -6.44
CA ILE A 43 16.93 -1.60 -6.52
C ILE A 43 17.93 -1.72 -7.66
N ILE A 44 18.54 -2.90 -7.83
CA ILE A 44 19.46 -3.18 -8.93
C ILE A 44 18.74 -3.03 -10.28
N MET A 45 17.51 -3.55 -10.39
CA MET A 45 16.75 -3.55 -11.64
C MET A 45 16.22 -2.17 -12.02
N THR A 46 15.77 -1.36 -11.05
CA THR A 46 15.17 -0.04 -11.29
C THR A 46 16.16 1.11 -11.19
N GLY A 47 17.36 0.88 -10.65
CA GLY A 47 18.32 1.93 -10.36
C GLY A 47 17.88 2.88 -9.24
N GLY A 48 16.91 2.50 -8.41
CA GLY A 48 16.33 3.37 -7.38
C GLY A 48 15.52 2.62 -6.33
N VAL A 49 15.04 3.34 -5.31
CA VAL A 49 14.21 2.76 -4.25
C VAL A 49 12.86 2.31 -4.83
N PRO A 50 12.39 1.08 -4.52
CA PRO A 50 11.27 0.45 -5.22
C PRO A 50 9.88 0.92 -4.76
N TYR A 51 9.83 1.94 -3.92
CA TYR A 51 8.62 2.58 -3.46
C TYR A 51 8.81 4.10 -3.55
N SER A 52 7.70 4.80 -3.80
CA SER A 52 7.74 6.26 -3.86
C SER A 52 8.04 6.80 -2.47
N LEU A 53 9.11 7.60 -2.36
CA LEU A 53 9.42 8.36 -1.15
C LEU A 53 8.59 9.65 -1.05
N THR A 54 7.56 9.80 -1.89
CA THR A 54 6.65 10.95 -1.83
C THR A 54 5.55 10.71 -0.80
N VAL A 55 5.18 11.77 -0.08
CA VAL A 55 3.94 11.78 0.69
C VAL A 55 2.79 11.60 -0.30
N PRO A 56 1.91 10.59 -0.12
CA PRO A 56 0.78 10.39 -1.01
C PRO A 56 -0.09 11.66 -0.97
N LYS A 57 -0.18 12.34 -2.11
CA LYS A 57 -1.13 13.43 -2.29
C LYS A 57 -2.47 12.79 -2.59
N LEU A 58 -3.43 12.94 -1.69
CA LEU A 58 -4.82 12.63 -2.01
C LEU A 58 -5.23 13.55 -3.17
N PRO A 59 -5.78 13.01 -4.26
CA PRO A 59 -6.21 13.83 -5.37
C PRO A 59 -7.34 14.76 -4.87
N THR A 60 -7.06 16.05 -4.81
CA THR A 60 -8.08 17.09 -4.63
C THR A 60 -8.76 17.35 -5.97
N ARG A 61 -9.96 17.94 -5.97
CA ARG A 61 -10.64 18.33 -7.22
C ARG A 61 -9.74 19.15 -8.13
N ASP A 62 -8.93 20.04 -7.55
CA ASP A 62 -7.99 20.92 -8.27
C ASP A 62 -6.82 20.18 -8.91
N SER A 63 -6.57 18.93 -8.49
CA SER A 63 -5.50 18.08 -9.03
C SER A 63 -5.96 17.13 -10.14
N LEU A 64 -7.27 17.11 -10.44
CA LEU A 64 -7.89 16.26 -11.45
C LEU A 64 -8.28 17.08 -12.67
N THR A 65 -8.07 16.54 -13.88
CA THR A 65 -8.71 17.11 -15.08
C THR A 65 -10.22 16.88 -15.02
N ASP A 66 -10.97 17.66 -15.80
CA ASP A 66 -12.43 17.50 -15.85
C ASP A 66 -12.82 16.11 -16.37
N GLU A 67 -12.05 15.52 -17.28
CA GLU A 67 -12.28 14.15 -17.76
C GLU A 67 -12.11 13.13 -16.65
N GLN A 68 -11.05 13.26 -15.84
CA GLN A 68 -10.80 12.36 -14.71
C GLN A 68 -11.87 12.48 -13.63
N PHE A 69 -12.31 13.70 -13.34
CA PHE A 69 -13.40 13.93 -12.40
C PHE A 69 -14.72 13.38 -12.92
N ASN A 70 -15.07 13.64 -14.18
CA ASN A 70 -16.30 13.18 -14.79
C ASN A 70 -16.36 11.64 -14.84
N ALA A 71 -15.25 10.97 -15.17
CA ALA A 71 -15.16 9.51 -15.13
C ALA A 71 -15.38 8.95 -13.72
N MET A 72 -14.83 9.63 -12.69
CA MET A 72 -15.05 9.25 -11.29
C MET A 72 -16.53 9.42 -10.89
N MET A 73 -17.15 10.54 -11.27
CA MET A 73 -18.56 10.82 -10.97
C MET A 73 -19.51 9.86 -11.70
N GLU A 74 -19.23 9.54 -12.96
CA GLU A 74 -19.99 8.58 -13.75
C GLU A 74 -19.95 7.19 -13.10
N LYS A 75 -18.76 6.76 -12.64
CA LYS A 75 -18.62 5.52 -11.90
C LYS A 75 -19.47 5.53 -10.63
N GLY A 76 -19.41 6.59 -9.83
CA GLY A 76 -20.23 6.73 -8.61
C GLY A 76 -21.73 6.73 -8.89
N TYR A 77 -22.16 7.38 -9.97
CA TYR A 77 -23.56 7.38 -10.42
C TYR A 77 -24.04 5.97 -10.78
N ASN A 78 -23.22 5.22 -11.54
CA ASN A 78 -23.54 3.84 -11.92
C ASN A 78 -23.62 2.91 -10.69
N GLN A 79 -22.72 3.07 -9.72
CA GLN A 79 -22.74 2.33 -8.45
C GLN A 79 -23.99 2.63 -7.62
N ALA A 80 -24.38 3.91 -7.53
CA ALA A 80 -25.63 4.29 -6.86
C ALA A 80 -26.85 3.68 -7.55
N LYS A 81 -26.85 3.63 -8.90
CA LYS A 81 -27.93 3.02 -9.68
C LYS A 81 -27.99 1.50 -9.54
N SER A 82 -26.85 0.82 -9.38
CA SER A 82 -26.79 -0.64 -9.15
C SER A 82 -27.06 -1.04 -7.69
N GLY A 83 -27.25 -0.07 -6.79
CA GLY A 83 -27.43 -0.34 -5.36
C GLY A 83 -26.13 -0.68 -4.64
N GLU A 84 -24.97 -0.49 -5.29
CA GLU A 84 -23.65 -0.62 -4.70
C GLU A 84 -23.31 0.63 -3.89
N GLY A 85 -24.01 0.79 -2.76
CA GLY A 85 -23.82 1.90 -1.82
C GLY A 85 -23.82 1.43 -0.37
N LEU A 86 -23.43 2.31 0.52
CA LEU A 86 -23.55 2.12 1.97
C LEU A 86 -24.74 2.94 2.47
N SER A 87 -25.41 2.47 3.52
CA SER A 87 -26.35 3.33 4.23
C SER A 87 -25.63 4.54 4.81
N VAL A 88 -26.36 5.62 5.04
CA VAL A 88 -25.80 6.86 5.60
C VAL A 88 -25.13 6.58 6.95
N ASP A 89 -25.78 5.78 7.80
CA ASP A 89 -25.26 5.44 9.14
C ASP A 89 -23.96 4.62 9.07
N GLU A 90 -23.90 3.62 8.19
CA GLU A 90 -22.70 2.80 7.98
C GLU A 90 -21.56 3.61 7.36
N ALA A 91 -21.87 4.51 6.43
CA ALA A 91 -20.89 5.39 5.81
C ALA A 91 -20.25 6.31 6.84
N PHE A 92 -21.05 6.97 7.69
CA PHE A 92 -20.53 7.84 8.75
C PHE A 92 -19.80 7.07 9.86
N ALA A 93 -20.19 5.83 10.16
CA ALA A 93 -19.45 4.98 11.08
C ALA A 93 -18.02 4.71 10.55
N LYS A 94 -17.88 4.28 9.30
CA LYS A 94 -16.57 4.04 8.67
C LYS A 94 -15.70 5.29 8.60
N ILE A 95 -16.28 6.45 8.31
CA ILE A 95 -15.53 7.72 8.27
C ILE A 95 -15.00 8.10 9.66
N ARG A 96 -15.78 7.87 10.71
CA ARG A 96 -15.39 8.17 12.11
C ARG A 96 -14.34 7.20 12.65
N GLU A 97 -14.35 5.95 12.20
CA GLU A 97 -13.33 4.97 12.53
C GLU A 97 -11.96 5.33 11.93
N GLY A 98 -11.92 6.33 11.05
CA GLY A 98 -10.76 6.65 10.24
C GLY A 98 -10.60 5.60 9.14
N ILE A 99 -10.07 6.03 8.01
CA ILE A 99 -9.50 5.07 7.05
C ILE A 99 -8.47 4.19 7.78
#